data_AF-A0A183M3J0-F1
#
_entry.id   AF-A0A183M3J0-F1
#
_cell.length_a   1.000
_cell.length_b   1.000
_cell.length_c   1.000
_cell.angle_alpha   90.00
_cell.angle_beta   90.00
_cell.angle_gamma   90.00
#
_symmetry.space_group_name_H-M   'P 1'
#
loop_
_entity.id
_entity.type
_entity.pdbx_description
1 polymer ?
#
loop_
_entity_poly.entity_id
_entity_poly.type
_entity_poly.pdbx_seq_one_letter_code
_entity_poly.pdbx_strand_id
1 'polypeptide(L)' 'RQEAENQGFRAVRLPIGEFTSGKISNPVLAINHVVDIMLAYMANGGDWKEALYSKLPGRFLR' A
#
# COMPACT_ATOMS: atom_id res chain seq x y z
N ARG A 1 -9.17 8.00 8.53
CA ARG A 1 -10.44 7.26 8.73
C ARG A 1 -11.50 8.23 9.23
N GLN A 2 -11.31 8.84 10.40
CA GLN A 2 -12.23 9.83 10.98
C GLN A 2 -12.65 10.95 10.01
N GLU A 3 -11.69 11.58 9.31
CA GLU A 3 -12.01 12.62 8.33
C GLU A 3 -12.84 12.13 7.14
N ALA A 4 -12.55 10.93 6.62
CA ALA A 4 -13.30 10.35 5.51
C ALA A 4 -14.73 9.94 5.95
N GLU A 5 -14.86 9.36 7.15
CA GLU A 5 -16.15 8.99 7.74
C GLU A 5 -17.03 10.22 7.97
N ASN A 6 -16.45 11.32 8.46
CA ASN A 6 -17.14 12.60 8.65
C ASN A 6 -17.66 13.19 7.34
N GLN A 7 -16.96 12.95 6.24
CA GLN A 7 -17.34 13.41 4.90
C GLN A 7 -18.21 12.38 4.13
N GLY A 8 -18.57 11.26 4.75
CA GLY A 8 -19.39 10.21 4.13
C GLY A 8 -18.63 9.33 3.12
N PHE A 9 -17.29 9.38 3.11
CA PHE A 9 -16.45 8.58 2.23
C PHE A 9 -15.94 7.31 2.90
N ARG A 10 -15.81 6.24 2.11
CA ARG A 10 -15.25 4.97 2.57
C ARG A 10 -13.71 5.04 2.57
N ALA A 11 -13.10 4.86 3.74
CA ALA A 11 -11.66 4.70 3.86
C ALA A 11 -11.24 3.23 3.66
N VAL A 12 -10.35 2.98 2.70
CA VAL A 12 -9.78 1.64 2.43
C VAL A 12 -8.27 1.69 2.65
N ARG A 13 -7.67 0.58 3.10
CA ARG A 13 -6.22 0.42 3.22
C ARG A 13 -5.69 -0.48 2.12
N LEU A 14 -4.49 -0.20 1.65
CA LEU A 14 -3.76 -1.07 0.72
C LEU A 14 -3.48 -2.43 1.39
N PRO A 15 -3.50 -3.54 0.63
CA PRO A 15 -3.25 -4.89 1.15
C PRO A 15 -1.75 -5.16 1.37
N ILE A 16 -1.03 -4.24 2.01
CA ILE A 16 0.41 -4.34 2.23
C ILE A 16 0.79 -5.33 3.33
N GLY A 17 -0.10 -5.55 4.31
CA GLY A 17 0.18 -6.39 5.47
C GLY A 17 0.53 -7.83 5.11
N GLU A 18 0.02 -8.35 3.99
CA GLU A 18 0.31 -9.71 3.49
C GLU A 18 1.73 -9.84 2.93
N PHE A 19 2.35 -8.72 2.52
CA PHE A 19 3.66 -8.68 1.86
C PHE A 19 4.77 -8.13 2.76
N THR A 20 4.43 -7.66 3.96
CA THR A 20 5.37 -7.05 4.91
C THR A 20 5.71 -7.98 6.08
N SER A 21 6.97 -7.98 6.52
CA SER A 21 7.43 -8.78 7.67
C SER A 21 7.41 -8.04 9.01
N GLY A 22 6.95 -8.73 10.06
CA GLY A 22 7.25 -8.39 11.47
C GLY A 22 6.63 -7.08 12.00
N LYS A 23 7.43 -6.30 12.75
CA LYS A 23 7.03 -5.03 13.43
C LYS A 23 6.50 -3.94 12.49
N ILE A 24 6.59 -4.13 11.18
CA ILE A 24 6.20 -3.18 10.15
C ILE A 24 4.99 -3.66 9.36
N SER A 25 4.13 -4.48 9.97
CA SER A 25 2.88 -4.97 9.37
C SER A 25 1.84 -3.87 9.06
N ASN A 26 2.03 -2.67 9.61
CA ASN A 26 1.20 -1.49 9.33
C ASN A 26 2.07 -0.24 9.08
N PRO A 27 2.88 -0.20 8.00
CA PRO A 27 3.66 0.98 7.69
C PRO A 27 2.74 2.11 7.24
N VAL A 28 2.95 3.31 7.79
CA VAL A 28 2.40 4.53 7.20
C VAL A 28 3.33 4.92 6.06
N LEU A 29 2.86 4.73 4.83
CA LEU A 29 3.63 5.08 3.63
C LEU A 29 3.51 6.58 3.34
N ALA A 30 4.58 7.13 2.78
CA ALA A 30 4.56 8.47 2.22
C ALA A 30 3.67 8.51 0.97
N ILE A 31 3.11 9.69 0.66
CA ILE A 31 2.14 9.89 -0.43
C ILE A 31 2.72 9.42 -1.77
N ASN A 32 3.97 9.78 -2.06
CA ASN A 32 4.66 9.37 -3.28
C ASN A 32 4.71 7.84 -3.43
N HIS A 33 5.06 7.12 -2.35
CA HIS A 33 5.09 5.66 -2.39
C HIS A 33 3.70 5.05 -2.64
N VAL A 34 2.64 5.63 -2.07
CA VAL A 34 1.26 5.15 -2.30
C VAL A 34 0.88 5.32 -3.77
N VAL A 35 1.20 6.47 -4.37
CA VAL A 35 0.92 6.74 -5.79
C VAL A 35 1.72 5.80 -6.68
N ASP A 36 3.02 5.62 -6.41
CA ASP A 36 3.90 4.73 -7.18
C ASP A 36 3.40 3.27 -7.16
N ILE A 37 2.94 2.79 -6.00
CA ILE A 37 2.35 1.45 -5.85
C ILE A 37 1.06 1.33 -6.67
N MET A 38 0.18 2.33 -6.64
CA MET A 38 -1.07 2.30 -7.43
C MET A 38 -0.79 2.27 -8.93
N LEU A 39 0.19 3.06 -9.39
CA LEU A 39 0.60 3.05 -10.79
C LEU A 39 1.20 1.70 -11.21
N ALA A 40 2.06 1.12 -10.36
CA ALA A 40 2.62 -0.20 -10.61
C ALA A 40 1.53 -1.30 -10.62
N TYR A 41 0.55 -1.21 -9.73
CA TYR A 41 -0.59 -2.13 -9.68
C TYR A 41 -1.39 -2.11 -10.99
N MET A 42 -1.71 -0.91 -11.49
CA MET A 42 -2.41 -0.75 -12.77
C MET A 42 -1.57 -1.25 -13.95
N ALA A 43 -0.26 -1.00 -13.95
CA ALA A 43 0.65 -1.45 -15.00
C ALA A 43 0.81 -2.98 -15.03
N ASN A 44 0.78 -3.63 -13.85
CA ASN A 44 0.96 -5.07 -13.69
C ASN A 44 -0.36 -5.87 -13.80
N GLY A 45 -1.41 -5.28 -14.40
CA GLY A 45 -2.69 -5.98 -14.61
C GLY A 45 -3.46 -6.29 -13.33
N GLY A 46 -3.18 -5.56 -12.24
CA GLY A 46 -3.85 -5.76 -10.96
C GLY A 46 -3.16 -6.76 -10.03
N ASP A 47 -1.86 -6.99 -10.20
CA ASP A 47 -1.06 -7.80 -9.27
C ASP A 47 -0.46 -6.93 -8.14
N TRP A 48 -0.98 -7.11 -6.92
CA TRP A 48 -0.46 -6.43 -5.73
C TRP A 48 0.94 -6.88 -5.35
N LYS A 49 1.28 -8.16 -5.54
CA LYS A 49 2.58 -8.70 -5.17
C LYS A 49 3.67 -8.02 -5.98
N GLU A 50 3.53 -8.02 -7.29
CA GLU A 50 4.52 -7.41 -8.19
C GLU A 50 4.64 -5.90 -7.96
N ALA A 51 3.52 -5.19 -7.81
CA ALA A 51 3.52 -3.75 -7.55
C ALA A 51 4.23 -3.39 -6.23
N LEU A 52 3.96 -4.16 -5.18
CA LEU A 52 4.52 -3.94 -3.86
C LEU A 52 6.01 -4.32 -3.81
N TYR A 53 6.42 -5.46 -4.36
CA TYR A 53 7.83 -5.85 -4.43
C TYR A 53 8.66 -4.90 -5.30
N SER A 54 8.07 -4.30 -6.34
CA SER A 54 8.76 -3.33 -7.21
C SER A 54 8.99 -1.97 -6.54
N LYS A 55 8.05 -1.49 -5.71
CA LYS A 55 8.04 -0.11 -5.20
C LYS A 55 8.32 0.01 -3.71
N LEU A 56 8.12 -1.03 -2.90
CA LEU A 56 8.46 -0.99 -1.48
C LEU A 56 9.97 -1.18 -1.30
N PRO A 57 10.60 -0.41 -0.39
CA PRO A 57 11.98 -0.67 0.00
C PRO A 57 12.10 -2.06 0.63
N GLY A 58 13.15 -2.81 0.28
CA GLY A 58 13.35 -4.20 0.73
C GLY A 58 13.31 -4.42 2.25
N ARG A 59 13.56 -3.38 3.05
CA ARG A 59 13.42 -3.41 4.52
C ARG A 59 11.98 -3.69 5.01
N PHE A 60 10.99 -3.46 4.16
CA PHE A 60 9.58 -3.67 4.45
C PHE A 60 9.09 -5.03 3.96
N LEU A 61 9.77 -5.65 2.99
CA LEU A 61 9.36 -6.89 2.33
C LEU A 61 9.73 -8.12 3.17
N ARG A 62 8.99 -9.20 2.97
CA ARG A 62 9.24 -10.52 3.54
C ARG A 62 10.11 -11.38 2.64
#